data_AF-A0A2D4WUG0-F1
#
_entry.id   AF-A0A2D4WUG0-F1
#
_cell.length_a   1.000
_cell.length_b   1.000
_cell.length_c   1.000
_cell.angle_alpha   90.00
_cell.angle_beta   90.00
_cell.angle_gamma   90.00
#
_symmetry.space_group_name_H-M   'P 1'
#
loop_
_entity.id
_entity.type
_entity.pdbx_description
1 polymer ?
#
loop_
_entity_poly.entity_id
_entity_poly.type
_entity_poly.pdbx_seq_one_letter_code
_entity_poly.pdbx_strand_id
1 'polypeptide(L)'
;MGGGISFSILFAWLFLVILFAAFGVVHHAECLAHKLGEPYGTLILTLSVIGLEVLMIVTVMLTKSENPEMARDTMFGVLMIVVNGLFGGAIIFGALRHRIQEVNFRSTETYIGGIIVLVGVGLVLPGFVKAEHL
;
A
#
# COMPACT_ATOMS: atom_id res chain seq x y z
N MET A 1 -31.92 -13.66 14.16
CA MET A 1 -30.66 -14.26 13.66
C MET A 1 -30.41 -14.11 12.15
N GLY A 2 -31.23 -13.36 11.37
CA GLY A 2 -31.01 -13.15 9.92
C GLY A 2 -30.26 -11.88 9.51
N GLY A 3 -30.08 -10.90 10.40
CA GLY A 3 -29.46 -9.60 10.07
C GLY A 3 -27.94 -9.66 9.83
N GLY A 4 -27.22 -10.54 10.54
CA GLY A 4 -25.76 -10.66 10.42
C GLY A 4 -25.31 -11.22 9.06
N ILE A 5 -26.01 -12.22 8.55
CA ILE A 5 -25.68 -12.86 7.27
C ILE A 5 -25.87 -11.88 6.11
N SER A 6 -26.94 -11.09 6.12
CA SER A 6 -27.19 -10.07 5.09
C SER A 6 -26.11 -8.99 5.08
N PHE A 7 -25.64 -8.57 6.26
CA PHE A 7 -24.57 -7.58 6.36
C PHE A 7 -23.23 -8.13 5.87
N SER A 8 -22.88 -9.37 6.23
CA SER A 8 -21.66 -10.03 5.74
C SER A 8 -21.65 -10.21 4.22
N ILE A 9 -22.79 -10.56 3.62
CA ILE A 9 -22.92 -10.69 2.15
C ILE A 9 -22.74 -9.33 1.48
N LEU A 10 -23.39 -8.28 2.00
CA LEU A 10 -23.27 -6.93 1.47
C LEU A 10 -21.82 -6.43 1.56
N PHE A 11 -21.16 -6.67 2.69
CA PHE A 11 -19.75 -6.32 2.89
C PHE A 11 -18.84 -7.06 1.90
N ALA A 12 -19.01 -8.38 1.76
CA ALA A 12 -18.21 -9.18 0.83
C ALA A 12 -18.42 -8.73 -0.63
N TRP A 13 -19.66 -8.41 -1.01
CA TRP A 13 -19.99 -7.86 -2.33
C TRP A 13 -19.29 -6.52 -2.56
N LEU A 14 -19.42 -5.57 -1.62
CA LEU A 14 -18.80 -4.26 -1.73
C LEU A 14 -17.27 -4.36 -1.80
N PHE A 15 -16.68 -5.21 -0.95
CA PHE A 15 -15.25 -5.45 -0.93
C PHE A 15 -14.74 -5.98 -2.28
N LEU A 16 -15.44 -6.95 -2.87
CA LEU A 16 -15.08 -7.47 -4.20
C LEU A 16 -15.18 -6.39 -5.28
N VAL A 17 -16.23 -5.56 -5.27
CA VAL A 17 -16.38 -4.46 -6.23
C VAL A 17 -15.23 -3.47 -6.12
N ILE A 18 -14.85 -3.07 -4.90
CA ILE A 18 -13.71 -2.17 -4.66
C ILE A 18 -12.41 -2.81 -5.16
N LEU A 19 -12.20 -4.09 -4.86
CA LEU A 19 -11.01 -4.83 -5.28
C LEU A 19 -10.92 -4.92 -6.81
N PHE A 20 -12.01 -5.24 -7.51
CA PHE A 20 -12.06 -5.24 -8.98
C PHE A 20 -11.80 -3.85 -9.57
N ALA A 21 -12.37 -2.80 -8.97
CA ALA A 21 -12.13 -1.42 -9.41
C ALA A 21 -10.66 -1.03 -9.26
N ALA A 22 -10.04 -1.35 -8.12
CA ALA A 22 -8.62 -1.08 -7.87
C ALA A 22 -7.70 -1.78 -8.90
N PHE A 23 -7.94 -3.07 -9.18
CA PHE A 23 -7.20 -3.78 -10.23
C PHE A 23 -7.44 -3.20 -11.63
N GLY A 24 -8.66 -2.73 -11.91
CA GLY A 24 -8.98 -2.03 -13.16
C GLY A 24 -8.14 -0.76 -13.35
N VAL A 25 -7.98 0.05 -12.30
CA VAL A 25 -7.14 1.25 -12.32
C VAL A 25 -5.67 0.89 -12.56
N VAL A 26 -5.14 -0.10 -11.83
CA VAL A 26 -3.75 -0.56 -12.00
C VAL A 26 -3.51 -1.07 -13.42
N HIS A 27 -4.42 -1.87 -13.97
CA HIS A 27 -4.29 -2.39 -15.33
C HIS A 27 -4.27 -1.29 -16.39
N HIS A 28 -5.11 -0.25 -16.23
CA HIS A 28 -5.10 0.89 -17.13
C HIS A 28 -3.81 1.70 -17.02
N ALA A 29 -3.31 1.89 -15.79
CA ALA A 29 -2.03 2.55 -15.53
C ALA A 29 -0.86 1.78 -16.15
N GLU A 30 -0.83 0.46 -16.04
CA GLU A 30 0.17 -0.40 -16.68
C GLU A 30 0.13 -0.31 -18.21
N CYS A 31 -1.08 -0.37 -18.80
CA CYS A 31 -1.25 -0.22 -20.24
C CYS A 31 -0.75 1.15 -20.73
N LEU A 32 -1.01 2.20 -19.97
CA LEU A 32 -0.50 3.54 -20.27
C LEU A 32 1.01 3.61 -20.08
N ALA A 33 1.55 3.03 -19.02
CA ALA A 33 2.98 3.00 -18.73
C ALA A 33 3.76 2.29 -19.85
N HIS A 34 3.24 1.18 -20.36
CA HIS A 34 3.84 0.46 -21.47
C HIS A 34 3.86 1.28 -22.77
N LYS A 35 2.80 2.08 -23.02
CA LYS A 35 2.73 2.95 -24.21
C LYS A 35 3.70 4.13 -24.15
N LEU A 36 3.95 4.70 -22.97
CA LEU A 36 4.87 5.83 -22.82
C LEU A 36 6.35 5.42 -22.69
N GLY A 37 6.63 4.19 -22.27
CA GLY A 37 8.00 3.72 -22.04
C GLY A 37 8.68 4.42 -20.86
N GLU A 38 9.94 4.08 -20.60
CA GLU A 38 10.72 4.68 -19.51
C GLU A 38 11.27 6.06 -19.87
N PRO A 39 11.30 7.03 -18.94
CA PRO A 39 11.01 6.91 -17.49
C PRO A 39 9.54 7.20 -17.11
N TYR A 40 8.72 7.68 -18.05
CA TYR A 40 7.36 8.15 -17.78
C TYR A 40 6.43 7.04 -17.31
N GLY A 41 6.61 5.81 -17.81
CA GLY A 41 5.80 4.67 -17.41
C GLY A 41 5.92 4.37 -15.91
N THR A 42 7.14 4.40 -15.37
CA THR A 42 7.38 4.21 -13.93
C THR A 42 6.74 5.32 -13.09
N LEU A 43 6.79 6.57 -13.55
CA LEU A 43 6.14 7.68 -12.87
C LEU A 43 4.61 7.54 -12.87
N ILE A 44 4.02 7.13 -13.99
CA ILE A 44 2.57 6.92 -14.09
C ILE A 44 2.09 5.79 -13.18
N LEU A 45 2.84 4.68 -13.14
CA LEU A 45 2.51 3.53 -12.29
C LEU A 45 2.58 3.90 -10.80
N THR A 46 3.67 4.56 -10.39
CA THR A 46 3.86 4.99 -9.00
C THR A 46 2.82 6.03 -8.59
N LEU A 47 2.55 7.04 -9.42
CA LEU A 47 1.55 8.06 -9.14
C LEU A 47 0.13 7.48 -9.07
N SER A 48 -0.20 6.48 -9.90
CA SER A 48 -1.51 5.83 -9.86
C SER A 48 -1.77 5.13 -8.53
N VAL A 49 -0.80 4.34 -8.05
CA VAL A 49 -0.93 3.61 -6.79
C VAL A 49 -0.95 4.58 -5.60
N ILE A 50 -0.07 5.58 -5.57
CA ILE A 50 -0.06 6.59 -4.51
C ILE A 50 -1.32 7.46 -4.55
N GLY A 51 -1.86 7.75 -5.74
CA GLY A 51 -3.11 8.47 -5.90
C GLY A 51 -4.30 7.72 -5.30
N LEU A 52 -4.39 6.40 -5.51
CA LEU A 52 -5.42 5.55 -4.87
C LEU A 52 -5.34 5.66 -3.34
N GLU A 53 -4.12 5.58 -2.79
CA GLU A 53 -3.88 5.63 -1.36
C GLU A 53 -4.24 7.01 -0.75
N VAL A 54 -3.77 8.10 -1.36
CA VAL A 54 -4.04 9.47 -0.88
C VAL A 54 -5.53 9.80 -0.96
N LEU A 55 -6.22 9.41 -2.04
CA LEU A 55 -7.66 9.62 -2.18
C LEU A 55 -8.45 8.87 -1.10
N MET A 56 -8.05 7.63 -0.79
CA MET A 56 -8.66 6.86 0.28
C MET A 56 -8.48 7.58 1.64
N ILE A 57 -7.26 7.99 1.97
CA ILE A 57 -6.96 8.70 3.22
C ILE A 57 -7.73 10.02 3.31
N VAL A 58 -7.75 10.81 2.24
CA VAL A 58 -8.52 12.07 2.18
C VAL A 58 -10.00 11.80 2.38
N THR A 59 -10.55 10.77 1.74
CA THR A 59 -11.96 10.40 1.91
C THR A 59 -12.27 10.03 3.36
N VAL A 60 -11.38 9.27 4.01
CA VAL A 60 -11.49 8.90 5.42
C VAL A 60 -11.39 10.13 6.34
N MET A 61 -10.47 11.06 6.05
CA MET A 61 -10.29 12.27 6.85
C MET A 61 -11.42 13.29 6.67
N LEU A 62 -11.97 13.43 5.45
CA LEU A 62 -13.10 14.31 5.15
C LEU A 62 -14.42 13.76 5.70
N THR A 63 -14.56 12.43 5.72
CA THR A 63 -15.67 11.77 6.38
C THR A 63 -15.46 11.89 7.88
N LYS A 64 -15.89 13.02 8.46
CA LYS A 64 -15.76 13.44 9.87
C LYS A 64 -15.74 12.22 10.81
N SER A 65 -14.55 11.68 11.05
CA SER A 65 -14.40 10.36 11.65
C SER A 65 -14.28 10.50 13.16
N GLU A 66 -14.79 9.51 13.89
CA GLU A 66 -14.58 9.41 15.34
C GLU A 66 -13.13 9.04 15.71
N ASN A 67 -12.30 8.69 14.72
CA ASN A 67 -11.00 8.09 14.95
C ASN A 67 -9.90 8.68 14.04
N PRO A 68 -9.20 9.75 14.48
CA PRO A 68 -8.17 10.44 13.69
C PRO A 68 -6.95 9.56 13.37
N GLU A 69 -6.79 8.43 14.07
CA GLU A 69 -5.66 7.50 13.88
C GLU A 69 -5.86 6.54 12.70
N MET A 70 -7.07 6.45 12.13
CA MET A 70 -7.40 5.51 11.06
C MET A 70 -6.50 5.67 9.82
N ALA A 71 -6.14 6.90 9.47
CA ALA A 71 -5.25 7.18 8.34
C ALA A 71 -3.83 6.62 8.58
N ARG A 72 -3.31 6.79 9.81
CA ARG A 72 -2.01 6.26 10.22
C ARG A 72 -2.01 4.73 10.23
N ASP A 73 -3.08 4.14 10.78
CA ASP A 73 -3.21 2.69 10.89
C ASP A 73 -3.33 2.03 9.51
N THR A 74 -3.99 2.68 8.54
CA THR A 74 -4.04 2.23 7.15
C THR A 74 -2.64 2.19 6.53
N MET A 75 -1.84 3.25 6.70
CA MET A 75 -0.46 3.32 6.18
C MET A 75 0.44 2.26 6.81
N PHE A 76 0.32 2.02 8.12
CA PHE A 76 1.02 0.90 8.77
C PHE A 76 0.57 -0.46 8.21
N GLY A 77 -0.73 -0.62 7.92
CA GLY A 77 -1.27 -1.81 7.26
C GLY A 77 -0.65 -2.05 5.89
N VAL A 78 -0.58 -1.03 5.04
CA VAL A 78 0.07 -1.11 3.72
C VAL A 78 1.54 -1.51 3.84
N LEU A 79 2.29 -0.91 4.77
CA LEU A 79 3.68 -1.29 5.02
C LEU A 79 3.81 -2.76 5.45
N MET A 80 2.95 -3.23 6.35
CA MET A 80 2.96 -4.61 6.79
C MET A 80 2.70 -5.58 5.64
N ILE A 81 1.74 -5.25 4.78
CA ILE A 81 1.43 -6.05 3.58
C ILE A 81 2.61 -6.06 2.61
N VAL A 82 3.25 -4.92 2.34
CA VAL A 82 4.35 -4.84 1.36
C VAL A 82 5.62 -5.50 1.89
N VAL A 83 6.07 -5.17 3.11
CA VAL A 83 7.36 -5.62 3.65
C VAL A 83 7.30 -7.06 4.16
N ASN A 84 6.23 -7.44 4.87
CA ASN A 84 6.12 -8.80 5.43
C ASN A 84 5.37 -9.74 4.49
N GLY A 85 4.24 -9.28 3.96
CA GLY A 85 3.39 -10.11 3.08
C GLY A 85 4.05 -10.36 1.73
N LEU A 86 4.23 -9.31 0.93
CA LEU A 86 4.68 -9.43 -0.46
C LEU A 86 6.17 -9.73 -0.55
N PHE A 87 7.02 -8.93 0.12
CA PHE A 87 8.47 -9.13 0.10
C PHE A 87 8.89 -10.42 0.82
N GLY A 88 8.37 -10.68 2.02
CA GLY A 88 8.60 -11.94 2.72
C GLY A 88 8.08 -13.15 1.94
N GLY A 89 6.88 -13.05 1.36
CA GLY A 89 6.32 -14.07 0.47
C GLY A 89 7.22 -14.35 -0.74
N ALA A 90 7.72 -13.31 -1.41
CA ALA A 90 8.62 -13.46 -2.56
C ALA A 90 9.92 -14.20 -2.19
N ILE A 91 10.47 -13.97 -0.99
CA ILE A 91 11.63 -14.71 -0.50
C ILE A 91 11.27 -16.17 -0.25
N ILE A 92 10.14 -16.46 0.43
CA ILE A 92 9.72 -17.84 0.71
C ILE A 92 9.47 -18.61 -0.59
N PHE A 93 8.66 -18.07 -1.49
CA PHE A 93 8.34 -18.71 -2.76
C PHE A 93 9.58 -18.88 -3.65
N GLY A 94 10.44 -17.88 -3.68
CA GLY A 94 11.68 -17.97 -4.44
C GLY A 94 12.71 -18.92 -3.82
N ALA A 95 12.82 -19.01 -2.49
CA ALA A 95 13.67 -19.99 -1.81
C ALA A 95 13.18 -21.44 -1.97
N LEU A 96 11.85 -21.64 -1.99
CA LEU A 96 11.24 -22.96 -2.24
C LEU A 96 11.52 -23.45 -3.67
N ARG A 97 11.49 -22.55 -4.66
CA ARG A 97 11.73 -22.91 -6.07
C ARG A 97 13.22 -22.91 -6.42
N HIS A 98 13.99 -21.98 -5.88
CA HIS A 98 15.40 -21.74 -6.16
C HIS A 98 16.14 -21.76 -4.83
N ARG A 99 16.86 -22.85 -4.54
CA ARG A 99 17.59 -23.07 -3.28
C ARG A 99 18.57 -21.93 -2.94
N ILE A 100 19.00 -21.18 -3.95
CA ILE A 100 19.87 -20.00 -3.85
C ILE A 100 19.24 -18.93 -4.76
N GLN A 101 18.87 -17.77 -4.20
CA GLN A 101 18.41 -16.62 -4.97
C GLN A 101 19.60 -15.70 -5.24
N GLU A 102 19.85 -15.36 -6.50
CA GLU A 102 20.80 -14.32 -6.86
C GLU A 102 20.16 -12.95 -6.61
N VAL A 103 20.45 -12.37 -5.44
CA VAL A 103 19.92 -11.06 -5.04
C VAL A 103 21.00 -10.00 -5.24
N ASN A 104 20.64 -8.88 -5.84
CA ASN A 104 21.55 -7.74 -5.95
C ASN A 104 21.61 -6.99 -4.60
N PHE A 105 22.61 -7.34 -3.78
CA PHE A 105 22.82 -6.74 -2.45
C PHE A 105 22.89 -5.21 -2.50
N ARG A 106 23.50 -4.62 -3.54
CA ARG A 106 23.63 -3.16 -3.67
C ARG A 106 22.27 -2.46 -3.80
N SER A 107 21.39 -3.01 -4.64
CA SER A 107 20.05 -2.47 -4.80
C SER A 107 19.21 -2.72 -3.55
N THR A 108 19.28 -3.92 -2.98
CA THR A 108 18.56 -4.28 -1.76
C THR A 108 18.90 -3.35 -0.60
N GLU A 109 20.18 -3.10 -0.33
CA GLU A 109 20.63 -2.17 0.72
C GLU A 109 20.12 -0.75 0.47
N THR A 110 20.18 -0.27 -0.77
CA THR A 110 19.73 1.08 -1.13
C THR A 110 18.22 1.23 -0.91
N TYR A 111 17.42 0.27 -1.37
CA TYR A 111 15.95 0.34 -1.25
C TYR A 111 15.48 0.12 0.19
N ILE A 112 16.03 -0.87 0.90
CA ILE A 112 15.66 -1.12 2.30
C ILE A 112 16.06 0.07 3.18
N GLY A 113 17.27 0.63 2.98
CA GLY A 113 17.71 1.83 3.67
C GLY A 113 16.77 3.01 3.42
N GLY A 114 16.35 3.23 2.18
CA GLY A 114 15.38 4.27 1.82
C GLY A 114 14.02 4.07 2.51
N ILE A 115 13.49 2.85 2.52
CA ILE A 115 12.22 2.53 3.20
C ILE A 115 12.32 2.83 4.69
N ILE A 116 13.39 2.40 5.37
CA ILE A 116 13.58 2.65 6.81
C ILE A 116 13.58 4.15 7.11
N VAL A 117 14.31 4.96 6.32
CA VAL A 117 14.36 6.41 6.51
C VAL A 117 12.99 7.05 6.27
N LEU A 118 12.31 6.70 5.17
CA LEU A 118 11.00 7.27 4.83
C LEU A 118 9.93 6.91 5.86
N VAL A 119 9.90 5.66 6.34
CA VAL A 119 8.97 5.23 7.39
C VAL A 119 9.31 5.88 8.73
N GLY A 120 10.60 5.97 9.07
CA GLY A 120 11.09 6.63 10.27
C GLY A 120 10.65 8.10 10.33
N VAL A 121 10.87 8.85 9.27
CA VAL A 121 10.54 10.28 9.21
C VAL A 121 9.05 10.52 8.96
N GLY A 122 8.41 9.75 8.09
CA GLY A 122 7.05 9.99 7.62
C GLY A 122 5.95 9.44 8.52
N LEU A 123 6.21 8.35 9.26
CA LEU A 123 5.19 7.66 10.05
C LEU A 123 5.55 7.54 11.53
N VAL A 124 6.83 7.30 11.84
CA VAL A 124 7.28 7.11 13.23
C VAL A 124 7.49 8.45 13.94
N LEU A 125 8.24 9.37 13.33
CA LEU A 125 8.56 10.68 13.91
C LEU A 125 7.32 11.52 14.29
N PRO A 126 6.27 11.64 13.46
CA PRO A 126 5.08 12.43 13.82
C PRO A 126 4.38 11.91 15.07
N GLY A 127 4.47 10.60 15.36
CA GLY A 127 3.92 10.01 16.58
C GLY A 127 4.60 10.48 17.88
N PHE A 128 5.82 11.01 17.80
CA PHE A 128 6.55 11.56 18.94
C PHE A 128 6.36 13.08 19.09
N VAL A 129 5.86 13.75 18.06
CA VAL A 129 5.57 15.18 18.09
C VAL A 129 4.15 15.36 18.63
N LYS A 130 4.03 15.51 19.95
CA LYS A 130 2.74 15.85 20.59
C LYS A 130 2.28 17.24 20.17
N ALA A 131 1.01 17.37 19.84
CA ALA A 131 0.33 18.63 19.50
C ALA A 131 0.17 19.61 20.69
N GLU A 132 0.96 19.48 21.76
CA GLU A 132 0.86 20.29 22.99
C GLU A 132 1.65 21.61 22.91
N HIS A 133 2.48 21.80 21.86
CA HIS A 133 3.34 22.98 21.70
C HIS A 133 3.11 23.75 20.38
N LEU A 134 1.91 23.68 19.80
CA LEU A 134 1.44 24.54 18.71
C LEU A 134 0.05 25.10 19.07
#